data_AF-R0HA03-F1
#
_entry.id   AF-R0HA03-F1
#
_cell.length_a   1.000
_cell.length_b   1.000
_cell.length_c   1.000
_cell.angle_alpha   90.00
_cell.angle_beta   90.00
_cell.angle_gamma   90.00
#
_symmetry.space_group_name_H-M   'P 1'
#
loop_
_entity.id
_entity.type
_entity.pdbx_description
1 polymer ?
#
loop_
_entity_poly.entity_id
_entity_poly.type
_entity_poly.pdbx_seq_one_letter_code
_entity_poly.pdbx_strand_id
1 'polypeptide(L)'
;SLSCIDADNCKSLERLDCSFNNPEIRLKFTNCFKLNQEAKDLIMHTSTRGYAILPGAQVPACFNHRAIGGSLKFKLNESTLHTFLRFKACIMLDMHKDETDDDDDGDDEDDSSMGVTMENTNEQKGLKVWCIPGSRNMKRFLTEHIYIFIVEAEDVTSTELIFEFKIDSGKWKIREWGLLQILDLEETSYS
;
A
#
# COMPACT_ATOMS: atom_id res chain seq x y z
N SER A 1 -16.69 -4.66 15.84
CA SER A 1 -15.50 -3.91 15.40
C SER A 1 -15.74 -3.42 13.98
N LEU A 2 -15.33 -2.20 13.64
CA LEU A 2 -15.53 -1.62 12.31
C LEU A 2 -14.51 -2.21 11.32
N SER A 3 -14.95 -2.81 10.21
CA SER A 3 -14.09 -3.49 9.25
C SER A 3 -13.74 -2.67 8.01
N CYS A 4 -14.51 -1.63 7.70
CA CYS A 4 -14.27 -0.77 6.55
C CYS A 4 -14.83 0.64 6.81
N ILE A 5 -14.07 1.65 6.42
CA ILE A 5 -14.53 3.02 6.23
C ILE A 5 -14.39 3.32 4.74
N ASP A 6 -15.48 3.78 4.14
CA ASP A 6 -15.52 4.17 2.74
C ASP A 6 -16.09 5.59 2.64
N ALA A 7 -15.19 6.57 2.53
CA ALA A 7 -15.48 7.97 2.35
C ALA A 7 -15.06 8.37 0.94
N ASP A 8 -16.03 8.48 0.04
CA ASP A 8 -15.80 8.86 -1.35
C ASP A 8 -16.29 10.28 -1.61
N ASN A 9 -15.49 11.06 -2.33
CA ASN A 9 -15.83 12.41 -2.78
C ASN A 9 -16.27 13.36 -1.65
N CYS A 10 -15.73 13.19 -0.43
CA CYS A 10 -16.08 14.00 0.74
C CYS A 10 -15.38 15.37 0.69
N LYS A 11 -15.99 16.33 -0.02
CA LYS A 11 -15.43 17.68 -0.27
C LYS A 11 -15.24 18.57 0.97
N SER A 12 -15.79 18.17 2.12
CA SER A 12 -15.74 18.94 3.37
C SER A 12 -15.03 18.19 4.51
N LEU A 13 -14.56 16.96 4.28
CA LEU A 13 -13.90 16.17 5.31
C LEU A 13 -12.46 16.66 5.50
N GLU A 14 -12.20 17.30 6.62
CA GLU A 14 -10.89 17.90 6.94
C GLU A 14 -10.13 17.16 8.04
N ARG A 15 -10.85 16.56 9.01
CA ARG A 15 -10.27 16.00 10.23
C ARG A 15 -10.86 14.64 10.57
N LEU A 16 -10.07 13.83 11.27
CA LEU A 16 -10.48 12.57 11.86
C LEU A 16 -10.15 12.63 13.34
N ASP A 17 -11.17 12.48 14.19
CA ASP A 17 -11.03 12.57 15.65
C ASP A 17 -11.35 11.19 16.25
N CYS A 18 -10.58 10.18 15.82
CA CYS A 18 -10.84 8.78 16.13
C CYS A 18 -9.56 7.93 16.14
N SER A 19 -9.68 6.69 16.60
CA SER A 19 -8.62 5.68 16.53
C SER A 19 -9.17 4.41 15.91
N PHE A 20 -8.36 3.78 15.06
CA PHE A 20 -8.75 2.58 14.33
C PHE A 20 -8.14 1.35 15.01
N ASN A 21 -8.89 0.72 15.90
CA ASN A 21 -8.41 -0.40 16.73
C ASN A 21 -8.57 -1.77 16.07
N ASN A 22 -9.22 -1.84 14.90
CA ASN A 22 -9.36 -3.11 14.19
C ASN A 22 -8.13 -3.35 13.31
N PRO A 23 -7.32 -4.40 13.57
CA PRO A 23 -6.14 -4.69 12.78
C PRO A 23 -6.45 -5.08 11.33
N GLU A 24 -7.70 -5.37 10.98
CA GLU A 24 -8.11 -5.73 9.61
C GLU A 24 -8.90 -4.60 8.92
N ILE A 25 -8.88 -3.38 9.45
CA ILE A 25 -9.70 -2.28 8.92
C ILE A 25 -9.22 -1.82 7.53
N ARG A 26 -10.17 -1.63 6.61
CA ARG A 26 -9.91 -0.96 5.34
C ARG A 26 -10.33 0.51 5.42
N LEU A 27 -9.44 1.42 5.03
CA LEU A 27 -9.65 2.87 5.12
C LEU A 27 -9.62 3.47 3.72
N LYS A 28 -10.77 3.76 3.14
CA LYS A 28 -10.86 4.41 1.83
C LYS A 28 -11.33 5.84 2.01
N PHE A 29 -10.48 6.78 1.62
CA PHE A 29 -10.76 8.22 1.60
C PHE A 29 -10.54 8.76 0.19
N THR A 30 -11.28 8.21 -0.78
CA THR A 30 -11.12 8.57 -2.19
C THR A 30 -11.64 9.98 -2.45
N ASN A 31 -10.87 10.78 -3.18
CA ASN A 31 -11.20 12.16 -3.54
C ASN A 31 -11.51 13.08 -2.34
N CYS A 32 -11.02 12.73 -1.15
CA CYS A 32 -11.17 13.50 0.09
C CYS A 32 -10.05 14.55 0.23
N PHE A 33 -9.87 15.40 -0.78
CA PHE A 33 -8.69 16.27 -0.93
C PHE A 33 -8.50 17.30 0.18
N LYS A 34 -9.55 17.58 0.97
CA LYS A 34 -9.48 18.49 2.12
C LYS A 34 -8.96 17.85 3.41
N LEU A 35 -8.68 16.55 3.44
CA LEU A 35 -8.05 15.91 4.60
C LEU A 35 -6.76 16.66 4.96
N ASN A 36 -6.70 17.14 6.20
CA ASN A 36 -5.52 17.82 6.71
C ASN A 36 -4.37 16.82 6.94
N GLN A 37 -3.16 17.35 7.18
CA GLN A 37 -1.98 16.51 7.37
C GLN A 37 -2.13 15.55 8.56
N GLU A 38 -2.73 16.00 9.67
CA GLU A 38 -2.97 15.18 10.86
C GLU A 38 -3.85 13.96 10.57
N ALA A 39 -4.93 14.13 9.80
CA ALA A 39 -5.79 13.03 9.40
C ALA A 39 -5.08 12.06 8.44
N LYS A 40 -4.28 12.58 7.51
CA LYS A 40 -3.45 11.76 6.62
C LYS A 40 -2.41 10.96 7.39
N ASP A 41 -1.76 11.58 8.38
CA ASP A 41 -0.80 10.94 9.25
C ASP A 41 -1.47 9.86 10.11
N LEU A 42 -2.65 10.12 10.67
CA LEU A 42 -3.43 9.12 11.39
C LEU A 42 -3.73 7.88 10.53
N ILE A 43 -4.24 8.09 9.30
CA ILE A 43 -4.50 6.99 8.35
C ILE A 43 -3.20 6.25 8.04
N MET A 44 -2.13 6.99 7.73
CA MET A 44 -0.81 6.45 7.38
C MET A 44 -0.15 5.70 8.53
N HIS A 45 -0.38 6.06 9.80
CA HIS A 45 0.20 5.40 10.97
C HIS A 45 -0.71 4.32 11.58
N THR A 46 -1.93 4.18 11.07
CA THR A 46 -2.82 3.09 11.49
C THR A 46 -2.18 1.73 11.20
N SER A 47 -2.11 0.88 12.23
CA SER A 47 -1.66 -0.50 12.11
C SER A 47 -2.81 -1.35 11.60
N THR A 48 -2.83 -1.60 10.29
CA THR A 48 -3.85 -2.42 9.64
C THR A 48 -3.22 -3.38 8.63
N ARG A 49 -3.61 -4.65 8.67
CA ARG A 49 -3.40 -5.69 7.66
C ARG A 49 -4.36 -5.58 6.47
N GLY A 50 -5.37 -4.72 6.59
CA GLY A 50 -6.13 -4.22 5.45
C GLY A 50 -5.30 -3.26 4.60
N TYR A 51 -5.96 -2.30 3.99
CA TYR A 51 -5.32 -1.26 3.19
C TYR A 51 -5.91 0.10 3.49
N ALA A 52 -5.15 1.13 3.16
CA ALA A 52 -5.59 2.51 3.16
C ALA A 52 -5.41 3.16 1.78
N ILE A 53 -6.38 3.97 1.37
CA ILE A 53 -6.37 4.78 0.16
C ILE A 53 -6.72 6.19 0.55
N LEU A 54 -5.88 7.16 0.17
CA LEU A 54 -6.07 8.57 0.52
C LEU A 54 -5.37 9.47 -0.51
N PRO A 55 -5.75 10.76 -0.60
CA PRO A 55 -5.14 11.68 -1.56
C PRO A 55 -3.70 12.00 -1.18
N GLY A 56 -2.79 11.84 -2.14
CA GLY A 56 -1.35 12.05 -1.98
C GLY A 56 -0.67 12.28 -3.32
N ALA A 57 0.12 13.35 -3.43
CA ALA A 57 0.82 13.72 -4.66
C ALA A 57 2.25 13.14 -4.77
N GLN A 58 2.76 12.55 -3.69
CA GLN A 58 4.08 11.94 -3.60
C GLN A 58 4.07 10.83 -2.56
N VAL A 59 4.98 9.85 -2.70
CA VAL A 59 5.24 8.88 -1.64
C VAL A 59 5.79 9.62 -0.40
N PRO A 60 5.20 9.46 0.80
CA PRO A 60 5.64 10.18 2.00
C PRO A 60 7.10 9.90 2.36
N ALA A 61 7.77 10.88 2.96
CA ALA A 61 9.21 10.81 3.22
C ALA A 61 9.63 9.69 4.20
N CYS A 62 8.70 9.23 5.04
CA CYS A 62 8.92 8.13 5.97
C CYS A 62 9.15 6.78 5.27
N PHE A 63 8.69 6.61 4.03
CA PHE A 63 9.05 5.45 3.21
C PHE A 63 10.44 5.70 2.63
N ASN A 64 11.46 5.20 3.31
CA ASN A 64 12.87 5.51 3.05
C ASN A 64 13.51 4.61 1.98
N HIS A 65 12.86 3.51 1.61
CA HIS A 65 13.30 2.64 0.52
C HIS A 65 12.35 2.80 -0.67
N ARG A 66 12.73 3.62 -1.66
CA ARG A 66 11.86 4.01 -2.79
C ARG A 66 12.40 3.56 -4.13
N ALA A 67 11.51 3.33 -5.08
CA ALA A 67 11.84 3.11 -6.48
C ALA A 67 10.75 3.65 -7.41
N ILE A 68 11.15 3.99 -8.64
CA ILE A 68 10.27 4.39 -9.74
C ILE A 68 10.13 3.18 -10.66
N GLY A 69 9.03 2.45 -10.50
CA GLY A 69 8.86 1.13 -11.13
C GLY A 69 9.96 0.14 -10.77
N GLY A 70 9.97 -1.01 -11.44
CA GLY A 70 11.02 -2.03 -11.30
C GLY A 70 11.16 -2.66 -9.91
N SER A 71 12.30 -3.30 -9.68
CA SER A 71 12.65 -3.96 -8.43
C SER A 71 13.67 -3.15 -7.61
N LEU A 72 13.62 -3.30 -6.29
CA LEU A 72 14.57 -2.70 -5.35
C LEU A 72 15.20 -3.79 -4.48
N LYS A 73 16.52 -3.72 -4.34
CA LYS A 73 17.26 -4.52 -3.36
C LYS A 73 17.15 -3.85 -1.99
N PHE A 74 16.65 -4.59 -1.02
CA PHE A 74 16.55 -4.22 0.38
C PHE A 74 17.57 -5.04 1.17
N LYS A 75 18.45 -4.36 1.92
CA LYS A 75 19.45 -5.01 2.76
C LYS A 75 19.04 -4.91 4.22
N LEU A 76 18.83 -6.05 4.85
CA LEU A 76 18.61 -6.19 6.29
C LEU A 76 19.95 -6.04 7.02
N ASN A 77 19.90 -5.45 8.21
CA ASN A 77 21.05 -5.46 9.10
C ASN A 77 21.26 -6.90 9.62
N GLU A 78 22.50 -7.35 9.76
CA GLU A 78 22.82 -8.72 10.19
C GLU A 78 22.22 -9.08 11.56
N SER A 79 21.99 -8.07 12.42
CA SER A 79 21.31 -8.24 13.72
C SER A 79 19.79 -8.41 13.63
N THR A 80 19.20 -8.25 12.43
CA THR A 80 17.74 -8.25 12.17
C THR A 80 17.31 -9.42 11.30
N LEU A 81 18.06 -10.52 11.31
CA LEU A 81 17.60 -11.83 10.80
C LEU A 81 16.48 -12.36 11.71
N HIS A 82 15.33 -11.69 11.65
CA HIS A 82 14.09 -12.18 12.19
C HIS A 82 13.51 -13.16 11.16
N THR A 83 12.98 -14.27 11.66
CA THR A 83 12.20 -15.20 10.83
C THR A 83 10.94 -14.55 10.26
N PHE A 84 10.49 -13.45 10.87
CA PHE A 84 9.34 -12.68 10.44
C PHE A 84 9.71 -11.21 10.25
N LEU A 85 9.37 -10.64 9.09
CA LEU A 85 9.53 -9.22 8.82
C LEU A 85 8.21 -8.62 8.37
N ARG A 86 7.97 -7.38 8.80
CA ARG A 86 6.81 -6.59 8.40
C ARG A 86 7.26 -5.29 7.76
N PHE A 87 6.66 -4.96 6.63
CA PHE A 87 6.90 -3.71 5.93
C PHE A 87 5.58 -3.00 5.69
N LYS A 88 5.61 -1.68 5.77
CA LYS A 88 4.57 -0.82 5.23
C LYS A 88 4.96 -0.43 3.82
N ALA A 89 4.11 -0.73 2.85
CA ALA A 89 4.26 -0.28 1.49
C ALA A 89 3.39 0.95 1.24
N CYS A 90 3.88 1.86 0.41
CA CYS A 90 3.13 2.98 -0.14
C CYS A 90 3.36 3.02 -1.64
N ILE A 91 2.29 3.07 -2.43
CA ILE A 91 2.35 3.04 -3.88
C ILE A 91 1.56 4.20 -4.45
N MET A 92 2.09 4.78 -5.52
CA MET A 92 1.43 5.74 -6.38
C MET A 92 1.28 5.19 -7.78
N LEU A 93 0.14 5.48 -8.39
CA LEU A 93 -0.19 5.04 -9.73
C LEU A 93 -0.38 6.25 -10.64
N ASP A 94 -0.02 6.07 -11.91
CA ASP A 94 -0.38 6.97 -13.00
C ASP A 94 -1.18 6.19 -14.04
N MET A 95 -2.03 6.91 -14.77
CA MET A 95 -2.71 6.35 -15.94
C MET A 95 -1.74 6.29 -17.13
N HIS A 96 -1.87 5.27 -17.97
CA HIS A 96 -1.25 5.24 -19.29
C HIS A 96 -1.85 6.39 -20.13
N LYS A 97 -0.98 7.30 -20.60
CA LYS A 97 -1.42 8.49 -21.36
C LYS A 97 -1.93 8.16 -22.77
N ASP A 98 -1.72 6.94 -23.24
CA ASP A 98 -2.06 6.50 -24.59
C ASP A 98 -3.48 5.92 -24.70
N GLU A 99 -4.26 5.92 -23.60
CA GLU A 99 -5.68 5.54 -23.57
C GLU A 99 -6.58 6.75 -23.25
N THR A 100 -6.27 7.91 -23.81
CA THR A 100 -7.31 8.92 -24.04
C THR A 100 -7.99 8.57 -25.36
N ASP A 101 -9.32 8.63 -25.39
CA ASP A 101 -10.23 8.35 -26.52
C ASP A 101 -10.69 6.88 -26.44
N ASP A 102 -11.96 6.52 -26.19
CA ASP A 102 -13.25 7.15 -26.48
C ASP A 102 -14.31 6.62 -25.49
N ASP A 103 -15.35 7.41 -25.21
CA ASP A 103 -16.69 7.00 -24.76
C ASP A 103 -16.84 5.66 -24.01
N ASP A 104 -16.77 5.66 -22.68
CA ASP A 104 -17.29 4.55 -21.88
C ASP A 104 -18.21 5.06 -20.76
N ASP A 105 -19.48 5.22 -21.14
CA ASP A 105 -20.66 5.29 -20.26
C ASP A 105 -20.98 3.90 -19.61
N GLY A 106 -20.02 2.97 -19.57
CA GLY A 106 -20.14 1.66 -18.95
C GLY A 106 -19.61 1.62 -17.53
N ASP A 107 -20.39 1.00 -16.64
CA ASP A 107 -19.94 0.42 -15.37
C ASP A 107 -18.92 -0.72 -15.60
N ASP A 108 -17.85 -0.47 -16.35
CA ASP A 108 -16.79 -1.44 -16.57
C ASP A 108 -15.98 -1.57 -15.28
N GLU A 109 -16.20 -2.69 -14.59
CA GLU A 109 -15.43 -3.14 -13.45
C GLU A 109 -13.94 -3.17 -13.85
N ASP A 110 -13.16 -2.22 -13.34
CA ASP A 110 -11.71 -2.20 -13.51
C ASP A 110 -11.11 -3.35 -12.69
N ASP A 111 -10.94 -4.53 -13.31
CA ASP A 111 -10.36 -5.74 -12.69
C ASP A 111 -8.84 -5.63 -12.49
N SER A 112 -8.31 -4.41 -12.53
CA SER A 112 -6.90 -4.16 -12.28
C SER A 112 -6.54 -4.56 -10.85
N SER A 113 -5.47 -5.34 -10.71
CA SER A 113 -4.98 -5.81 -9.43
C SER A 113 -3.52 -5.44 -9.22
N MET A 114 -3.11 -5.28 -7.97
CA MET A 114 -1.75 -4.93 -7.61
C MET A 114 -1.17 -5.93 -6.62
N GLY A 115 0.03 -6.39 -6.91
CA GLY A 115 0.76 -7.35 -6.11
C GLY A 115 2.19 -6.92 -5.86
N VAL A 116 2.77 -7.53 -4.83
CA VAL A 116 4.20 -7.46 -4.55
C VAL A 116 4.79 -8.86 -4.67
N THR A 117 5.90 -8.96 -5.37
CA THR A 117 6.78 -10.12 -5.31
C THR A 117 7.95 -9.76 -4.41
N MET A 118 8.26 -10.66 -3.49
CA MET A 118 9.42 -10.57 -2.63
C MET A 118 10.26 -11.84 -2.79
N GLU A 119 11.53 -11.65 -3.17
CA GLU A 119 12.45 -12.75 -3.43
C GLU A 119 13.66 -12.66 -2.50
N ASN A 120 14.09 -13.80 -2.00
CA ASN A 120 15.32 -13.94 -1.26
C ASN A 120 16.46 -14.16 -2.26
N THR A 121 17.56 -13.41 -2.17
CA THR A 121 18.69 -13.54 -3.11
C THR A 121 19.34 -14.92 -3.13
N ASN A 122 19.21 -15.70 -2.05
CA ASN A 122 19.79 -17.02 -1.88
C ASN A 122 18.83 -18.16 -2.24
N GLU A 123 17.54 -17.88 -2.47
CA GLU A 123 16.52 -18.90 -2.75
C GLU A 123 15.75 -18.56 -4.04
N GLN A 124 15.58 -19.55 -4.93
CA GLN A 124 14.86 -19.35 -6.20
C GLN A 124 13.33 -19.31 -6.08
N LYS A 125 12.77 -19.25 -4.86
CA LYS A 125 11.33 -19.32 -4.62
C LYS A 125 10.84 -18.01 -4.01
N GLY A 126 10.39 -17.09 -4.87
CA GLY A 126 9.79 -15.83 -4.44
C GLY A 126 8.43 -16.01 -3.77
N LEU A 127 8.16 -15.27 -2.70
CA LEU A 127 6.82 -15.11 -2.15
C LEU A 127 6.09 -14.05 -2.98
N LYS A 128 4.97 -14.43 -3.59
CA LYS A 128 4.07 -13.48 -4.26
C LYS A 128 2.87 -13.20 -3.36
N VAL A 129 2.74 -11.97 -2.90
CA VAL A 129 1.61 -11.51 -2.08
C VAL A 129 0.76 -10.56 -2.91
N TRP A 130 -0.52 -10.88 -3.07
CA TRP A 130 -1.48 -9.96 -3.65
C TRP A 130 -2.02 -9.06 -2.53
N CYS A 131 -1.68 -7.78 -2.60
CA CYS A 131 -1.88 -6.86 -1.49
C CYS A 131 -3.17 -6.07 -1.58
N ILE A 132 -3.64 -5.84 -2.81
CA ILE A 132 -4.94 -5.22 -3.06
C ILE A 132 -5.66 -6.13 -4.05
N PRO A 133 -6.64 -6.94 -3.61
CA PRO A 133 -7.48 -7.65 -4.55
C PRO A 133 -8.20 -6.61 -5.41
N GLY A 134 -8.22 -6.85 -6.73
CA GLY A 134 -9.26 -6.32 -7.62
C GLY A 134 -10.59 -6.79 -7.05
N SER A 135 -11.10 -6.04 -6.10
CA SER A 135 -12.34 -6.38 -5.42
C SER A 135 -13.41 -5.67 -6.21
N ARG A 136 -14.49 -6.39 -6.55
CA ARG A 136 -15.71 -5.87 -7.21
C ARG A 136 -16.34 -4.62 -6.56
N ASN A 137 -15.76 -4.13 -5.45
CA ASN A 137 -16.16 -2.95 -4.68
C ASN A 137 -15.06 -1.88 -4.58
N MET A 138 -13.94 -2.00 -5.30
CA MET A 138 -12.95 -0.93 -5.43
C MET A 138 -13.21 -0.23 -6.76
N LYS A 139 -13.96 0.88 -6.71
CA LYS A 139 -14.23 1.71 -7.86
C LYS A 139 -12.92 2.38 -8.31
N ARG A 140 -12.22 1.72 -9.23
CA ARG A 140 -11.08 2.21 -10.04
C ARG A 140 -9.84 2.61 -9.21
N PHE A 141 -8.65 2.35 -9.77
CA PHE A 141 -7.46 3.05 -9.29
C PHE A 141 -7.61 4.56 -9.58
N LEU A 142 -6.84 5.39 -8.88
CA LEU A 142 -6.94 6.84 -8.91
C LEU A 142 -5.53 7.44 -9.02
N THR A 143 -5.40 8.43 -9.89
CA THR A 143 -4.23 9.31 -9.89
C THR A 143 -4.29 10.23 -8.66
N GLU A 144 -3.14 10.76 -8.24
CA GLU A 144 -3.04 11.65 -7.06
C GLU A 144 -3.49 11.00 -5.74
N HIS A 145 -3.46 9.67 -5.68
CA HIS A 145 -3.73 8.90 -4.48
C HIS A 145 -2.53 8.03 -4.14
N ILE A 146 -2.38 7.75 -2.85
CA ILE A 146 -1.44 6.77 -2.33
C ILE A 146 -2.19 5.55 -1.80
N TYR A 147 -1.62 4.38 -2.06
CA TYR A 147 -2.12 3.09 -1.63
C TYR A 147 -1.16 2.54 -0.58
N ILE A 148 -1.67 2.31 0.62
CA ILE A 148 -0.88 1.87 1.76
C ILE A 148 -1.37 0.51 2.24
N PHE A 149 -0.46 -0.43 2.47
CA PHE A 149 -0.77 -1.75 2.99
C PHE A 149 0.46 -2.37 3.65
N ILE A 150 0.25 -3.49 4.33
CA ILE A 150 1.32 -4.26 4.97
C ILE A 150 1.78 -5.39 4.06
N VAL A 151 3.10 -5.59 4.03
CA VAL A 151 3.75 -6.76 3.41
C VAL A 151 4.43 -7.52 4.53
N GLU A 152 3.99 -8.76 4.76
CA GLU A 152 4.58 -9.66 5.74
C GLU A 152 5.43 -10.71 5.02
N ALA A 153 6.57 -11.02 5.62
CA ALA A 153 7.56 -11.96 5.11
C ALA A 153 7.87 -12.98 6.20
N GLU A 154 7.53 -14.23 5.95
CA GLU A 154 7.82 -15.36 6.84
C GLU A 154 9.05 -16.12 6.33
N ASP A 155 9.72 -16.82 7.24
CA ASP A 155 10.87 -17.68 6.98
C ASP A 155 12.02 -17.00 6.21
N VAL A 156 12.30 -15.73 6.55
CA VAL A 156 13.37 -14.98 5.88
C VAL A 156 14.75 -15.50 6.31
N THR A 157 15.47 -16.13 5.37
CA THR A 157 16.80 -16.73 5.61
C THR A 157 17.99 -15.90 5.11
N SER A 158 17.74 -14.84 4.32
CA SER A 158 18.78 -13.96 3.77
C SER A 158 18.72 -12.56 4.34
N THR A 159 19.89 -11.93 4.39
CA THR A 159 20.04 -10.51 4.72
C THR A 159 19.77 -9.60 3.53
N GLU A 160 19.57 -10.15 2.33
CA GLU A 160 19.23 -9.40 1.12
C GLU A 160 17.91 -9.90 0.54
N LEU A 161 16.96 -8.98 0.42
CA LEU A 161 15.64 -9.19 -0.16
C LEU A 161 15.49 -8.33 -1.43
N ILE A 162 14.77 -8.85 -2.42
CA ILE A 162 14.39 -8.10 -3.62
C ILE A 162 12.88 -7.91 -3.58
N PHE A 163 12.44 -6.66 -3.59
CA PHE A 163 11.03 -6.31 -3.70
C PHE A 163 10.74 -5.85 -5.12
N GLU A 164 9.66 -6.36 -5.71
CA GLU A 164 9.16 -5.94 -7.00
C GLU A 164 7.65 -5.75 -6.93
N PHE A 165 7.18 -4.52 -7.12
CA PHE A 165 5.76 -4.24 -7.19
C PHE A 165 5.29 -4.33 -8.64
N LYS A 166 4.17 -5.04 -8.85
CA LYS A 166 3.56 -5.26 -10.16
C LYS A 166 2.10 -4.86 -10.12
N ILE A 167 1.67 -4.24 -11.20
CA ILE A 167 0.27 -3.97 -11.47
C ILE A 167 -0.12 -4.77 -12.71
N ASP A 168 -1.22 -5.50 -12.61
CA ASP A 168 -1.83 -6.20 -13.74
C ASP A 168 -2.93 -5.29 -14.27
N SER A 169 -2.56 -4.41 -15.19
CA SER A 169 -3.46 -3.43 -15.79
C SER A 169 -2.91 -2.93 -17.12
N GLY A 170 -3.79 -2.77 -18.11
CA GLY A 170 -3.48 -2.00 -19.34
C GLY A 170 -3.56 -0.49 -19.12
N LYS A 171 -4.40 -0.05 -18.17
CA LYS A 171 -4.72 1.36 -17.89
C LYS A 171 -3.75 2.02 -16.93
N TRP A 172 -3.18 1.25 -16.01
CA TRP A 172 -2.44 1.78 -14.87
C TRP A 172 -0.99 1.31 -14.83
N LYS A 173 -0.10 2.23 -14.45
CA LYS A 173 1.30 1.94 -14.16
C LYS A 173 1.69 2.44 -12.78
N ILE A 174 2.66 1.78 -12.16
CA ILE A 174 3.27 2.25 -10.92
C ILE A 174 4.16 3.44 -11.25
N ARG A 175 3.83 4.60 -10.66
CA ARG A 175 4.61 5.83 -10.76
C ARG A 175 5.81 5.80 -9.83
N GLU A 176 5.55 5.52 -8.55
CA GLU A 176 6.54 5.46 -7.49
C GLU A 176 6.02 4.54 -6.41
N TRP A 177 6.92 3.84 -5.74
CA TRP A 177 6.59 3.10 -4.54
C TRP A 177 7.67 3.26 -3.48
N GLY A 178 7.30 3.05 -2.22
CA GLY A 178 8.20 3.11 -1.08
C GLY A 178 7.88 2.05 -0.04
N LEU A 179 8.90 1.60 0.66
CA LEU A 179 8.83 0.69 1.80
C LEU A 179 9.34 1.37 3.07
N LEU A 180 8.70 1.02 4.18
CA LEU A 180 9.13 1.31 5.54
C LEU A 180 9.14 -0.01 6.31
N GLN A 181 10.29 -0.44 6.80
CA GLN A 181 10.36 -1.61 7.68
C GLN A 181 9.73 -1.26 9.03
N ILE A 182 8.78 -2.08 9.47
CA ILE A 182 8.19 -1.99 10.79
C ILE A 182 9.01 -2.92 11.68
N LEU A 183 9.74 -2.33 12.63
CA LEU A 183 10.33 -3.10 13.70
C LEU A 183 9.22 -3.31 14.72
N ASP A 184 8.85 -4.57 14.93
CA ASP A 184 8.03 -4.93 16.07
C ASP A 184 8.88 -4.63 17.31
N LEU A 185 8.73 -3.43 17.88
CA LEU A 185 9.14 -3.19 19.26
C LEU A 185 8.36 -4.20 20.07
N GLU A 186 9.10 -5.08 20.77
CA GLU A 186 8.59 -6.12 21.66
C GLU A 186 7.20 -5.73 22.16
N GLU A 187 6.17 -6.45 21.70
CA GLU A 187 4.89 -6.41 22.39
C GLU A 187 5.19 -6.83 23.82
N THR A 188 5.37 -5.85 24.71
CA THR A 188 5.36 -6.10 26.14
C THR A 188 4.02 -6.72 26.43
N SER A 189 4.06 -8.01 26.67
CA SER A 189 2.96 -8.84 27.12
C SER A 189 2.26 -8.16 28.29
N TYR A 190 1.06 -7.64 28.05
CA TYR A 190 0.09 -7.50 29.13
C TYR A 190 -0.67 -8.82 29.19
N SER A 191 -0.16 -9.69 30.07
CA SER A 191 -0.86 -10.84 30.64
C SER A 191 -2.16 -10.45 31.31
#